data_AF-A0A7W2JWR4-F1
#
_entry.id   AF-A0A7W2JWR4-F1
#
_cell.length_a   1.000
_cell.length_b   1.000
_cell.length_c   1.000
_cell.angle_alpha   90.00
_cell.angle_beta   90.00
_cell.angle_gamma   90.00
#
_symmetry.space_group_name_H-M   'P 1'
#
loop_
_entity.id
_entity.type
_entity.pdbx_description
1 polymer ?
#
loop_
_entity_poly.entity_id
_entity_poly.type
_entity_poly.pdbx_seq_one_letter_code
_entity_poly.pdbx_strand_id
1 'polypeptide(L)'
;MKKHQRPVFWTAAAFLAAAALVGCNDQGYKITGDNQKEITQYQEQRGEAIAYLLKTTVYVGEIRDLSALPVGPELVAQSKKMLALKSEGDTFGMLSPLSQCRGTGYKAQEYWLTVAGTIRTQTPEAALNAYVKEAQGCQEQIDTAPAAVTYIETSLDKKPPVEGCLKVISLGEEEKVQSWSCPAQLLSKQ
;
A
#
# COMPACT_ATOMS: atom_id res chain seq x y z
N MET A 1 -40.00 28.49 30.02
CA MET A 1 -41.13 27.63 30.46
C MET A 1 -40.89 26.22 29.94
N LYS A 2 -41.16 25.21 30.78
CA LYS A 2 -40.84 23.77 30.63
C LYS A 2 -42.03 22.97 30.03
N LYS A 3 -41.69 21.74 29.58
CA LYS A 3 -42.51 20.50 29.38
C LYS A 3 -43.17 20.35 27.98
N HIS A 4 -43.14 19.20 27.29
CA HIS A 4 -43.06 17.76 27.66
C HIS A 4 -42.10 16.98 26.70
N GLN A 5 -41.22 16.05 27.11
CA GLN A 5 -41.43 14.62 27.48
C GLN A 5 -42.30 13.84 26.47
N ARG A 6 -41.99 12.62 25.97
CA ARG A 6 -40.89 11.64 26.03
C ARG A 6 -41.21 10.55 24.93
N PRO A 7 -40.49 9.40 24.82
CA PRO A 7 -40.07 8.77 23.56
C PRO A 7 -41.00 7.64 23.07
N VAL A 8 -40.76 7.16 21.85
CA VAL A 8 -41.22 5.82 21.42
C VAL A 8 -40.03 5.02 20.88
N PHE A 9 -40.05 3.77 21.29
CA PHE A 9 -39.04 2.74 21.32
C PHE A 9 -39.18 1.78 20.11
N TRP A 10 -38.06 1.13 19.73
CA TRP A 10 -37.94 -0.24 19.19
C TRP A 10 -38.33 -0.40 17.70
N THR A 11 -37.64 -1.14 16.84
CA THR A 11 -36.81 -2.35 17.04
C THR A 11 -35.97 -2.63 15.79
N ALA A 12 -34.77 -3.17 16.01
CA ALA A 12 -34.08 -4.23 15.26
C ALA A 12 -34.19 -4.32 13.72
N ALA A 13 -33.04 -4.24 13.06
CA ALA A 13 -32.59 -5.30 12.16
C ALA A 13 -31.05 -5.28 12.09
N ALA A 14 -30.43 -6.17 12.85
CA ALA A 14 -29.05 -6.56 12.64
C ALA A 14 -28.96 -7.27 11.28
N PHE A 15 -28.21 -6.71 10.33
CA PHE A 15 -27.61 -7.52 9.27
C PHE A 15 -26.17 -7.83 9.67
N LEU A 16 -26.07 -8.83 10.55
CA LEU A 16 -24.92 -9.71 10.63
C LEU A 16 -24.82 -10.44 9.29
N ALA A 17 -24.01 -9.92 8.37
CA ALA A 17 -23.38 -10.77 7.38
C ALA A 17 -22.11 -11.37 8.02
N ALA A 18 -22.30 -12.10 9.12
CA ALA A 18 -21.37 -13.15 9.48
C ALA A 18 -21.59 -14.24 8.44
N ALA A 19 -20.85 -14.15 7.33
CA ALA A 19 -20.67 -15.29 6.45
C ALA A 19 -20.08 -16.39 7.32
N ALA A 20 -20.97 -17.29 7.74
CA ALA A 20 -20.63 -18.41 8.57
C ALA A 20 -19.75 -19.32 7.73
N LEU A 21 -18.43 -19.24 7.95
CA LEU A 21 -17.46 -20.27 7.58
C LEU A 21 -17.75 -21.50 8.45
N VAL A 22 -18.91 -22.13 8.23
CA VAL A 22 -19.24 -23.45 8.78
C VAL A 22 -18.49 -24.47 7.93
N GLY A 23 -17.18 -24.47 8.11
CA GLY A 23 -16.22 -25.32 7.40
C GLY A 23 -14.86 -25.43 8.10
N CYS A 24 -14.49 -24.47 8.96
CA CYS A 24 -13.19 -24.48 9.67
C CYS A 24 -13.29 -24.81 11.17
N ASN A 25 -14.21 -25.70 11.58
CA ASN A 25 -14.23 -26.24 12.95
C ASN A 25 -13.67 -27.67 13.00
N ASP A 26 -12.68 -27.94 12.14
CA ASP A 26 -11.85 -29.13 12.21
C ASP A 26 -10.72 -28.82 13.21
N GLN A 27 -10.52 -29.67 14.22
CA GLN A 27 -9.81 -29.38 15.50
C GLN A 27 -8.33 -28.91 15.42
N GLY A 28 -7.80 -28.59 14.23
CA GLY A 28 -6.42 -28.15 14.02
C GLY A 28 -6.22 -26.94 13.10
N TYR A 29 -7.27 -26.25 12.65
CA TYR A 29 -7.15 -25.02 11.86
C TYR A 29 -7.72 -23.84 12.64
N LYS A 30 -6.91 -22.78 12.80
CA LYS A 30 -7.29 -21.58 13.56
C LYS A 30 -7.14 -20.35 12.67
N ILE A 31 -8.23 -19.68 12.36
CA ILE A 31 -8.19 -18.38 11.67
C ILE A 31 -7.56 -17.35 12.62
N THR A 32 -6.54 -16.64 12.15
CA THR A 32 -5.79 -15.65 12.94
C THR A 32 -5.91 -14.22 12.46
N GLY A 33 -6.47 -14.01 11.27
CA GLY A 33 -6.78 -12.68 10.77
C GLY A 33 -7.06 -12.66 9.27
N ASP A 34 -7.13 -11.46 8.72
CA ASP A 34 -7.27 -11.18 7.28
C ASP A 34 -6.46 -9.92 6.92
N ASN A 35 -6.44 -9.56 5.64
CA ASN A 35 -5.83 -8.33 5.15
C ASN A 35 -6.84 -7.20 4.89
N GLN A 36 -7.99 -7.18 5.57
CA GLN A 36 -9.03 -6.18 5.32
C GLN A 36 -8.52 -4.74 5.53
N LYS A 37 -7.65 -4.53 6.51
CA LYS A 37 -7.02 -3.21 6.75
C LYS A 37 -6.19 -2.73 5.54
N GLU A 38 -5.44 -3.63 4.91
CA GLU A 38 -4.63 -3.32 3.73
C GLU A 38 -5.53 -2.94 2.54
N ILE A 39 -6.60 -3.71 2.33
CA ILE A 39 -7.59 -3.44 1.27
C ILE A 39 -8.27 -2.10 1.48
N THR A 40 -8.73 -1.81 2.71
CA THR A 40 -9.36 -0.53 3.04
C THR A 40 -8.39 0.63 2.82
N GLN A 41 -7.15 0.52 3.32
CA GLN A 41 -6.13 1.54 3.11
C GLN A 41 -5.86 1.79 1.62
N TYR A 42 -5.73 0.72 0.82
CA TYR A 42 -5.56 0.84 -0.62
C TYR A 42 -6.73 1.59 -1.27
N GLN A 43 -7.97 1.22 -0.94
CA GLN A 43 -9.17 1.84 -1.51
C GLN A 43 -9.28 3.32 -1.18
N GLU A 44 -8.96 3.70 0.07
CA GLU A 44 -8.97 5.10 0.52
C GLU A 44 -7.89 5.93 -0.18
N GLN A 45 -6.70 5.37 -0.39
CA GLN A 45 -5.55 6.11 -0.91
C GLN A 45 -5.41 6.06 -2.44
N ARG A 46 -6.06 5.13 -3.15
CA ARG A 46 -5.86 4.92 -4.59
C ARG A 46 -6.07 6.17 -5.44
N GLY A 47 -7.14 6.93 -5.16
CA GLY A 47 -7.44 8.16 -5.91
C GLY A 47 -6.35 9.21 -5.76
N GLU A 48 -5.84 9.38 -4.54
CA GLU A 48 -4.73 10.28 -4.23
C GLU A 48 -3.43 9.82 -4.88
N ALA A 49 -3.16 8.50 -4.89
CA ALA A 49 -1.99 7.92 -5.55
C ALA A 49 -1.97 8.19 -7.06
N ILE A 50 -3.12 8.12 -7.74
CA ILE A 50 -3.22 8.46 -9.17
C ILE A 50 -2.86 9.93 -9.40
N ALA A 51 -3.48 10.84 -8.65
CA ALA A 51 -3.22 12.28 -8.79
C ALA A 51 -1.75 12.61 -8.48
N TYR A 52 -1.21 11.98 -7.45
CA TYR A 52 0.17 12.11 -7.03
C TYR A 52 1.15 11.62 -8.09
N LEU A 53 0.94 10.43 -8.65
CA LEU A 53 1.80 9.88 -9.69
C LEU A 53 1.86 10.83 -10.90
N LEU A 54 0.70 11.28 -11.39
CA LEU A 54 0.62 12.26 -12.48
C LEU A 54 1.41 13.54 -12.16
N LYS A 55 1.23 14.09 -10.96
CA LYS A 55 1.93 15.30 -10.51
C LYS A 55 3.45 15.10 -10.48
N THR A 56 3.93 13.99 -9.93
CA THR A 56 5.38 13.69 -9.89
C THR A 56 5.95 13.56 -11.30
N THR A 57 5.23 12.90 -12.21
CA THR A 57 5.66 12.72 -13.60
C THR A 57 5.77 14.05 -14.35
N VAL A 58 4.82 14.97 -14.16
CA VAL A 58 4.90 16.32 -14.72
C VAL A 58 6.15 17.03 -14.21
N TYR A 59 6.38 17.03 -12.90
CA TYR A 59 7.51 17.78 -12.32
C TYR A 59 8.88 17.18 -12.68
N VAL A 60 8.97 15.85 -12.82
CA VAL A 60 10.17 15.19 -13.35
C VAL A 60 10.36 15.51 -14.85
N GLY A 61 9.28 15.54 -15.62
CA GLY A 61 9.31 15.96 -17.03
C GLY A 61 9.85 17.38 -17.20
N GLU A 62 9.36 18.33 -16.39
CA GLU A 62 9.87 19.70 -16.37
C GLU A 62 11.39 19.76 -16.12
N ILE A 63 11.93 18.93 -15.21
CA ILE A 63 13.38 18.88 -14.94
C ILE A 63 14.13 18.31 -16.14
N ARG A 64 13.61 17.23 -16.74
CA ARG A 64 14.23 16.58 -17.89
C ARG A 64 14.34 17.52 -19.09
N ASP A 65 13.35 18.40 -19.25
CA ASP A 65 13.26 19.31 -20.39
C ASP A 65 14.03 20.63 -20.14
N LEU A 66 14.72 20.78 -19.00
CA LEU A 66 15.59 21.93 -18.72
C LEU A 66 16.80 21.96 -19.66
N SER A 67 16.96 23.05 -20.40
CA SER A 67 18.16 23.31 -21.19
C SER A 67 19.35 23.78 -20.36
N ALA A 68 19.10 24.33 -19.17
CA ALA A 68 20.10 24.78 -18.21
C ALA A 68 19.52 24.76 -16.80
N LEU A 69 20.39 24.67 -15.79
CA LEU A 69 19.96 24.76 -14.39
C LEU A 69 19.40 26.17 -14.11
N PRO A 70 18.24 26.27 -13.44
CA PRO A 70 17.78 27.55 -12.92
C PRO A 70 18.80 28.08 -11.90
N VAL A 71 18.85 29.41 -11.77
CA VAL A 71 19.74 30.10 -10.83
C VAL A 71 18.92 30.89 -9.82
N GLY A 72 19.52 31.27 -8.69
CA GLY A 72 18.88 32.17 -7.73
C GLY A 72 17.57 31.60 -7.13
N PRO A 73 16.51 32.42 -7.00
CA PRO A 73 15.23 32.01 -6.40
C PRO A 73 14.57 30.81 -7.08
N GLU A 74 14.71 30.68 -8.40
CA GLU A 74 14.10 29.62 -9.19
C GLU A 74 14.69 28.25 -8.84
N LEU A 75 16.00 28.18 -8.59
CA LEU A 75 16.67 26.96 -8.11
C LEU A 75 16.13 26.50 -6.76
N VAL A 76 15.92 27.46 -5.85
CA VAL A 76 15.37 27.19 -4.51
C VAL A 76 13.91 26.76 -4.61
N ALA A 77 13.12 27.40 -5.48
CA ALA A 77 11.73 27.03 -5.72
C ALA A 77 11.61 25.59 -6.26
N GLN A 78 12.44 25.22 -7.23
CA GLN A 78 12.47 23.86 -7.76
C GLN A 78 12.86 22.84 -6.68
N SER A 79 13.87 23.16 -5.86
CA SER A 79 14.26 22.29 -4.74
C SER A 79 13.13 22.07 -3.73
N LYS A 80 12.39 23.12 -3.40
CA LYS A 80 11.20 23.03 -2.52
C LYS A 80 10.09 22.21 -3.15
N LYS A 81 9.84 22.40 -4.46
CA LYS A 81 8.84 21.64 -5.23
C LYS A 81 9.10 20.14 -5.16
N MET A 82 10.35 19.73 -5.35
CA MET A 82 10.75 18.32 -5.31
C MET A 82 10.78 17.73 -3.90
N LEU A 83 11.16 18.54 -2.89
CA LEU A 83 11.05 18.14 -1.48
C LEU A 83 9.59 17.94 -1.07
N ALA A 84 8.68 18.79 -1.55
CA ALA A 84 7.25 18.65 -1.29
C ALA A 84 6.69 17.35 -1.86
N LEU A 85 7.12 16.94 -3.08
CA LEU A 85 6.73 15.64 -3.63
C LEU A 85 7.15 14.49 -2.72
N LYS A 86 8.39 14.50 -2.21
CA LYS A 86 8.83 13.48 -1.24
C LYS A 86 7.92 13.44 0.01
N SER A 87 7.64 14.60 0.59
CA SER A 87 6.81 14.69 1.80
C SER A 87 5.37 14.25 1.57
N GLU A 88 4.81 14.54 0.41
CA GLU A 88 3.48 14.06 0.01
C GLU A 88 3.49 12.55 -0.21
N GLY A 89 4.56 12.01 -0.80
CA GLY A 89 4.73 10.56 -0.97
C GLY A 89 4.86 9.79 0.35
N ASP A 90 5.36 10.41 1.42
CA ASP A 90 5.44 9.78 2.74
C ASP A 90 4.06 9.39 3.30
N THR A 91 2.97 10.00 2.83
CA THR A 91 1.59 9.64 3.22
C THR A 91 1.19 8.22 2.82
N PHE A 92 1.78 7.67 1.76
CA PHE A 92 1.51 6.29 1.35
C PHE A 92 2.19 5.30 2.29
N GLY A 93 3.31 5.64 2.91
CA GLY A 93 4.00 4.77 3.88
C GLY A 93 4.80 3.61 3.24
N MET A 94 5.77 3.07 3.99
CA MET A 94 6.72 2.07 3.48
C MET A 94 6.14 0.65 3.36
N LEU A 95 5.23 0.27 4.26
CA LEU A 95 4.61 -1.06 4.30
C LEU A 95 3.21 -1.08 3.66
N SER A 96 2.88 -0.03 2.91
CA SER A 96 1.59 0.10 2.26
C SER A 96 1.54 -0.67 0.94
N PRO A 97 0.34 -1.09 0.51
CA PRO A 97 0.13 -1.61 -0.84
C PRO A 97 0.51 -0.60 -1.94
N LEU A 98 0.62 0.69 -1.62
CA LEU A 98 1.04 1.78 -2.51
C LEU A 98 2.47 2.29 -2.19
N SER A 99 3.31 1.44 -1.59
CA SER A 99 4.67 1.80 -1.13
C SER A 99 5.61 2.31 -2.24
N GLN A 100 5.46 1.89 -3.48
CA GLN A 100 6.25 2.44 -4.58
C GLN A 100 5.80 3.85 -4.95
N CYS A 101 4.55 4.23 -4.70
CA CYS A 101 4.12 5.61 -4.83
C CYS A 101 4.89 6.51 -3.84
N ARG A 102 5.15 6.05 -2.61
CA ARG A 102 6.14 6.74 -1.74
C ARG A 102 7.52 6.82 -2.40
N GLY A 103 8.00 5.71 -2.96
CA GLY A 103 9.29 5.63 -3.66
C GLY A 103 9.45 6.66 -4.78
N THR A 104 8.40 6.92 -5.56
CA THR A 104 8.43 7.91 -6.66
C THR A 104 8.82 9.31 -6.19
N GLY A 105 8.28 9.79 -5.05
CA GLY A 105 8.63 11.10 -4.50
C GLY A 105 10.08 11.19 -4.08
N TYR A 106 10.61 10.13 -3.47
CA TYR A 106 12.02 10.05 -3.09
C TYR A 106 12.92 10.08 -4.31
N LYS A 107 12.62 9.28 -5.33
CA LYS A 107 13.42 9.23 -6.56
C LYS A 107 13.27 10.48 -7.42
N ALA A 108 12.13 11.13 -7.41
CA ALA A 108 11.96 12.45 -8.03
C ALA A 108 12.86 13.50 -7.37
N GLN A 109 12.91 13.54 -6.04
CA GLN A 109 13.84 14.42 -5.32
C GLN A 109 15.30 14.07 -5.62
N GLU A 110 15.64 12.79 -5.59
CA GLU A 110 16.99 12.30 -5.86
C GLU A 110 17.45 12.65 -7.28
N TYR A 111 16.56 12.54 -8.27
CA TYR A 111 16.79 12.97 -9.64
C TYR A 111 17.12 14.46 -9.71
N TRP A 112 16.31 15.31 -9.08
CA TRP A 112 16.58 16.74 -9.00
C TRP A 112 17.94 17.05 -8.35
N LEU A 113 18.24 16.42 -7.21
CA LEU A 113 19.52 16.62 -6.52
C LEU A 113 20.72 16.15 -7.35
N THR A 114 20.53 15.14 -8.20
CA THR A 114 21.54 14.67 -9.15
C THR A 114 21.75 15.69 -10.28
N VAL A 115 20.66 16.16 -10.91
CA VAL A 115 20.70 17.18 -11.98
C VAL A 115 21.30 18.49 -11.47
N ALA A 116 20.96 18.92 -10.25
CA ALA A 116 21.52 20.08 -9.59
C ALA A 116 22.96 19.89 -9.09
N GLY A 117 23.59 18.73 -9.32
CA GLY A 117 24.99 18.46 -8.96
C GLY A 117 25.27 18.27 -7.47
N THR A 118 24.23 18.10 -6.65
CA THR A 118 24.33 17.83 -5.22
C THR A 118 24.69 16.35 -4.97
N ILE A 119 24.04 15.43 -5.69
CA ILE A 119 24.41 14.02 -5.72
C ILE A 119 25.34 13.80 -6.90
N ARG A 120 26.55 13.31 -6.63
CA ARG A 120 27.60 13.11 -7.65
C ARG A 120 27.98 11.64 -7.85
N THR A 121 27.39 10.74 -7.07
CA THR A 121 27.65 9.30 -7.10
C THR A 121 26.88 8.56 -8.18
N GLN A 122 25.97 9.24 -8.89
CA GLN A 122 25.17 8.68 -9.98
C GLN A 122 24.97 9.73 -11.08
N THR A 123 24.73 9.28 -12.32
CA THR A 123 24.44 10.18 -13.43
C THR A 123 22.96 10.59 -13.44
N PRO A 124 22.60 11.73 -14.06
CA PRO A 124 21.20 12.12 -14.23
C PRO A 124 20.35 11.03 -14.91
N GLU A 125 20.89 10.31 -15.89
CA GLU A 125 20.18 9.22 -16.58
C GLU A 125 19.91 8.04 -15.65
N ALA A 126 20.89 7.66 -14.84
CA ALA A 126 20.71 6.60 -13.84
C ALA A 126 19.64 6.98 -12.80
N ALA A 127 19.66 8.24 -12.35
CA ALA A 127 18.68 8.77 -11.41
C ALA A 127 17.27 8.85 -12.02
N LEU A 128 17.16 9.26 -13.29
CA LEU A 128 15.89 9.25 -14.02
C LEU A 128 15.34 7.84 -14.19
N ASN A 129 16.18 6.87 -14.55
CA ASN A 129 15.77 5.47 -14.67
C ASN A 129 15.28 4.89 -13.33
N ALA A 130 15.92 5.26 -12.23
CA ALA A 130 15.46 4.89 -10.89
C ALA A 130 14.07 5.48 -10.57
N TYR A 131 13.83 6.74 -10.95
CA TYR A 131 12.49 7.33 -10.85
C TYR A 131 11.46 6.58 -11.71
N VAL A 132 11.78 6.33 -12.99
CA VAL A 132 10.86 5.64 -13.92
C VAL A 132 10.48 4.25 -13.39
N LYS A 133 11.43 3.52 -12.80
CA LYS A 133 11.17 2.21 -12.19
C LYS A 133 10.16 2.29 -11.05
N GLU A 134 10.34 3.21 -10.10
CA GLU A 134 9.37 3.42 -9.02
C GLU A 134 8.02 3.92 -9.56
N ALA A 135 8.01 4.75 -10.60
CA ALA A 135 6.79 5.27 -11.21
C ALA A 135 5.98 4.15 -11.86
N GLN A 136 6.66 3.25 -12.57
CA GLN A 136 6.04 2.05 -13.13
C GLN A 136 5.48 1.14 -12.05
N GLY A 137 6.24 0.86 -10.99
CA GLY A 137 5.71 0.01 -9.93
C GLY A 137 4.64 0.67 -9.07
N CYS A 138 4.63 2.00 -8.92
CA CYS A 138 3.48 2.72 -8.35
C CYS A 138 2.24 2.56 -9.24
N GLN A 139 2.38 2.68 -10.57
CA GLN A 139 1.28 2.44 -11.50
C GLN A 139 0.77 0.99 -11.40
N GLU A 140 1.67 0.01 -11.37
CA GLU A 140 1.31 -1.40 -11.18
C GLU A 140 0.55 -1.63 -9.87
N GLN A 141 0.96 -1.00 -8.78
CA GLN A 141 0.26 -1.04 -7.49
C GLN A 141 -1.12 -0.39 -7.57
N ILE A 142 -1.27 0.74 -8.28
CA ILE A 142 -2.55 1.43 -8.51
C ILE A 142 -3.52 0.60 -9.37
N ASP A 143 -2.99 -0.19 -10.29
CA ASP A 143 -3.79 -1.03 -11.19
C ASP A 143 -4.13 -2.39 -10.58
N THR A 144 -3.35 -2.82 -9.58
CA THR A 144 -3.47 -4.13 -8.95
C THR A 144 -3.89 -4.01 -7.50
N ALA A 145 -5.21 -4.03 -7.26
CA ALA A 145 -5.74 -4.02 -5.90
C ALA A 145 -5.30 -5.27 -5.11
N PRO A 146 -4.98 -5.14 -3.81
CA PRO A 146 -4.71 -6.28 -2.95
C PRO A 146 -5.90 -7.24 -2.94
N ALA A 147 -5.62 -8.53 -3.15
CA ALA A 147 -6.65 -9.57 -3.08
C ALA A 147 -6.97 -9.90 -1.61
N ALA A 148 -8.23 -10.23 -1.34
CA ALA A 148 -8.65 -10.69 -0.01
C ALA A 148 -8.00 -12.02 0.36
N VAL A 149 -7.28 -12.02 1.48
CA VAL A 149 -6.67 -13.22 2.07
C VAL A 149 -7.08 -13.38 3.52
N THR A 150 -7.15 -14.63 3.96
CA THR A 150 -7.35 -15.04 5.34
C THR A 150 -6.11 -15.77 5.83
N TYR A 151 -5.65 -15.42 7.01
CA TYR A 151 -4.52 -16.07 7.67
C TYR A 151 -5.02 -17.19 8.58
N ILE A 152 -4.42 -18.37 8.45
CA ILE A 152 -4.81 -19.57 9.18
C ILE A 152 -3.56 -20.20 9.79
N GLU A 153 -3.59 -20.47 11.09
CA GLU A 153 -2.59 -21.25 11.82
C GLU A 153 -2.99 -22.73 11.89
N THR A 154 -2.01 -23.61 11.78
CA THR A 154 -2.13 -25.06 11.96
C THR A 154 -0.98 -25.62 12.78
N SER A 155 -1.14 -26.84 13.30
CA SER A 155 0.00 -27.61 13.82
C SER A 155 1.03 -27.90 12.71
N LEU A 156 2.29 -28.15 13.09
CA LEU A 156 3.41 -28.34 12.14
C LEU A 156 3.27 -29.58 11.23
N ASP A 157 2.47 -30.56 11.63
CA ASP A 157 2.22 -31.81 10.90
C ASP A 157 1.03 -31.72 9.93
N LYS A 158 0.28 -30.61 9.97
CA LYS A 158 -0.93 -30.42 9.16
C LYS A 158 -0.59 -29.94 7.75
N LYS A 159 -1.43 -30.35 6.80
CA LYS A 159 -1.43 -29.87 5.40
C LYS A 159 -2.10 -28.48 5.32
N PRO A 160 -1.92 -27.74 4.21
CA PRO A 160 -2.66 -26.50 3.98
C PRO A 160 -4.17 -26.73 4.08
N PRO A 161 -4.95 -25.73 4.55
CA PRO A 161 -6.41 -25.83 4.66
C PRO A 161 -7.11 -26.17 3.34
N VAL A 162 -6.62 -25.59 2.23
CA VAL A 162 -7.04 -25.86 0.85
C VAL A 162 -5.84 -25.80 -0.09
N GLU A 163 -5.92 -26.53 -1.21
CA GLU A 163 -4.94 -26.40 -2.29
C GLU A 163 -4.92 -24.95 -2.80
N GLY A 164 -3.72 -24.35 -2.88
CA GLY A 164 -3.53 -22.94 -3.23
C GLY A 164 -3.32 -22.00 -2.04
N CYS A 165 -3.49 -22.44 -0.79
CA CYS A 165 -2.97 -21.71 0.36
C CYS A 165 -1.44 -21.72 0.37
N LEU A 166 -0.83 -20.56 0.62
CA LEU A 166 0.62 -20.41 0.66
C LEU A 166 1.12 -20.41 2.10
N LYS A 167 2.20 -21.16 2.39
CA LYS A 167 2.84 -21.13 3.70
C LYS A 167 3.47 -19.76 3.91
N VAL A 168 3.13 -19.10 5.01
CA VAL A 168 3.78 -17.87 5.47
C VAL A 168 5.09 -18.27 6.16
N ILE A 169 6.22 -17.78 5.65
CA ILE A 169 7.54 -18.06 6.21
C ILE A 169 7.74 -17.17 7.44
N SER A 170 7.98 -17.76 8.61
CA SER A 170 8.39 -17.01 9.79
C SER A 170 9.87 -16.63 9.71
N LEU A 171 10.20 -15.37 10.01
CA LEU A 171 11.58 -14.86 10.05
C LEU A 171 12.19 -14.88 11.48
N GLY A 172 11.53 -15.52 12.45
CA GLY A 172 12.00 -15.67 13.85
C GLY A 172 12.40 -17.10 14.23
N GLU A 173 12.87 -17.32 15.46
CA GLU A 173 13.26 -18.64 15.98
C GLU A 173 12.06 -19.57 16.26
N GLU A 174 12.29 -20.88 16.03
CA GLU A 174 11.40 -22.05 16.11
C GLU A 174 9.90 -21.83 15.88
N GLU A 175 9.42 -22.23 14.69
CA GLU A 175 7.99 -22.29 14.37
C GLU A 175 7.26 -23.26 15.31
N LYS A 176 6.37 -22.76 16.17
CA LYS A 176 5.47 -23.59 17.01
C LYS A 176 4.20 -24.01 16.28
N VAL A 177 3.84 -23.25 15.25
CA VAL A 177 2.67 -23.44 14.39
C VAL A 177 3.06 -23.09 12.95
N GLN A 178 2.36 -23.66 11.98
CA GLN A 178 2.46 -23.26 10.58
C GLN A 178 1.38 -22.22 10.28
N SER A 179 1.78 -21.11 9.68
CA SER A 179 0.85 -20.08 9.21
C SER A 179 0.65 -20.19 7.71
N TRP A 180 -0.58 -20.01 7.27
CA TRP A 180 -1.01 -20.08 5.87
C TRP A 180 -1.71 -18.79 5.49
N SER A 181 -1.43 -18.29 4.29
CA SER A 181 -2.17 -17.24 3.61
C SER A 181 -3.06 -17.88 2.56
N CYS A 182 -4.37 -17.74 2.72
CA CYS A 182 -5.37 -18.38 1.87
C CYS A 182 -6.24 -17.33 1.19
N PRO A 183 -6.31 -17.30 -0.16
CA PRO A 183 -7.27 -16.46 -0.85
C PRO A 183 -8.71 -16.72 -0.39
N ALA A 184 -9.44 -15.66 -0.04
CA ALA A 184 -10.79 -15.79 0.52
C ALA A 184 -11.75 -16.54 -0.43
N GLN A 185 -11.53 -16.47 -1.75
CA GLN A 185 -12.34 -17.16 -2.76
C GLN A 185 -12.15 -18.69 -2.76
N LEU A 186 -11.05 -19.20 -2.19
CA LEU A 186 -10.81 -20.64 -2.06
C LEU A 186 -11.50 -21.21 -0.82
N LEU A 187 -11.60 -20.41 0.25
CA LEU A 187 -12.26 -20.80 1.50
C LEU A 187 -13.79 -20.78 1.40
N SER A 188 -14.36 -19.96 0.51
CA SER A 188 -15.82 -19.87 0.30
C SER A 188 -16.40 -20.95 -0.63
N LYS A 189 -15.56 -21.80 -1.22
CA LYS A 189 -15.95 -22.90 -2.12
C LYS A 189 -16.01 -24.27 -1.44
N GLN A 190 -15.71 -24.33 -0.15
CA GLN A 190 -15.92 -25.50 0.71
C GLN A 190 -17.32 -25.46 1.31
#